data_AF-A0A517Q6U9-F1
#
_entry.id   AF-A0A517Q6U9-F1
#
_cell.length_a   1.000
_cell.length_b   1.000
_cell.length_c   1.000
_cell.angle_alpha   90.00
_cell.angle_beta   90.00
_cell.angle_gamma   90.00
#
_symmetry.space_group_name_H-M   'P 1'
#
loop_
_entity.id
_entity.type
_entity.pdbx_description
1 polymer ?
#
loop_
_entity_poly.entity_id
_entity_poly.type
_entity_poly.pdbx_seq_one_letter_code
_entity_poly.pdbx_strand_id
1 'polypeptide(L)'
;MALDIGLELTEGGTDPLDRSQVVSLEAGEMAFLYEPFQAFQNQTGLVILPFEDTRVTGEYLKIFERLLLETMRVVESSPNQWEEFTELQYHPQEVEIYTTLFRSELQQKLNGLVELTRAAIAAQRVLFFYGD
;
A
#
# COMPACT_ATOMS: atom_id res chain seq x y z
N MET A 1 -11.54 -4.96 -5.67
CA MET A 1 -11.44 -3.68 -4.93
C MET A 1 -9.96 -3.46 -4.76
N ALA A 2 -9.46 -2.35 -5.31
CA ALA A 2 -8.03 -2.07 -5.36
C ALA A 2 -7.76 -0.67 -4.79
N LEU A 3 -6.67 -0.53 -4.05
CA LEU A 3 -6.18 0.75 -3.55
C LEU A 3 -5.16 1.29 -4.54
N ASP A 4 -5.50 2.36 -5.25
CA ASP A 4 -4.60 3.00 -6.21
C ASP A 4 -3.72 4.03 -5.52
N ILE A 5 -2.42 4.03 -5.80
CA ILE A 5 -1.45 4.89 -5.13
C ILE A 5 -0.65 5.65 -6.18
N GLY A 6 -0.56 6.97 -6.03
CA GLY A 6 0.23 7.81 -6.93
C GLY A 6 0.59 9.16 -6.34
N LEU A 7 0.99 10.10 -7.19
CA LEU A 7 1.46 11.43 -6.77
C LEU A 7 0.45 12.53 -7.06
N GLU A 8 0.24 13.41 -6.09
CA GLU A 8 -0.45 14.70 -6.29
C GLU A 8 0.54 15.86 -6.25
N LEU A 9 0.28 16.89 -7.07
CA LEU A 9 1.16 18.05 -7.25
C LEU A 9 1.25 18.93 -6.00
N THR A 10 0.18 19.07 -5.21
CA THR A 10 0.16 19.92 -4.00
C THR A 10 -0.85 19.46 -2.95
N GLU A 11 -0.52 19.72 -1.69
CA GLU A 11 -1.41 19.56 -0.54
C GLU A 11 -2.59 20.54 -0.68
N GLY A 12 -3.79 20.02 -0.97
CA GLY A 12 -5.02 20.82 -1.16
C GLY A 12 -5.36 21.20 -2.60
N GLY A 13 -4.64 20.67 -3.60
CA GLY A 13 -4.98 20.82 -5.02
C GLY A 13 -6.16 19.94 -5.45
N THR A 14 -6.96 20.41 -6.40
CA THR A 14 -7.95 19.60 -7.15
C THR A 14 -7.35 18.91 -8.37
N ASP A 15 -6.01 18.83 -8.43
CA ASP A 15 -5.33 18.33 -9.62
C ASP A 15 -5.55 16.81 -9.76
N PRO A 16 -5.79 16.32 -10.99
CA PRO A 16 -5.93 14.90 -11.22
C PRO A 16 -4.63 14.19 -10.83
N LEU A 17 -4.77 13.03 -10.17
CA LEU A 17 -3.68 12.09 -9.90
C LEU A 17 -2.73 12.04 -11.09
N ASP A 18 -1.42 12.14 -10.86
CA ASP A 18 -0.43 11.86 -11.90
C ASP A 18 -0.50 10.37 -12.25
N ARG A 19 -1.39 10.02 -13.18
CA ARG A 19 -1.66 8.64 -13.61
C ARG A 19 -0.51 8.02 -14.42
N SER A 20 0.56 8.77 -14.66
CA SER A 20 1.75 8.22 -15.34
C SER A 20 2.51 7.24 -14.46
N GLN A 21 2.36 7.33 -13.14
CA GLN A 21 2.94 6.41 -12.16
C GLN A 21 1.90 6.07 -11.09
N VAL A 22 1.25 4.91 -11.26
CA VAL A 22 0.27 4.38 -10.30
C VAL A 22 0.67 2.97 -9.89
N VAL A 23 0.59 2.68 -8.60
CA VAL A 23 0.66 1.32 -8.06
C VAL A 23 -0.70 0.99 -7.45
N SER A 24 -1.36 -0.03 -8.00
CA SER A 24 -2.61 -0.57 -7.47
C SER A 24 -2.34 -1.74 -6.53
N LEU A 25 -3.03 -1.82 -5.39
CA LEU A 25 -2.98 -2.95 -4.46
C LEU A 25 -4.34 -3.64 -4.39
N GLU A 26 -4.39 -4.92 -4.73
CA GLU A 26 -5.57 -5.79 -4.63
C GLU A 26 -5.76 -6.31 -3.19
N ALA A 27 -6.90 -6.95 -2.93
CA ALA A 27 -7.29 -7.42 -1.59
C ALA A 27 -6.23 -8.25 -0.87
N GLY A 28 -5.61 -9.22 -1.55
CA GLY A 28 -4.54 -10.04 -0.97
C GLY A 28 -3.29 -9.23 -0.62
N GLU A 29 -2.92 -8.27 -1.46
CA GLU A 29 -1.74 -7.43 -1.27
C GLU A 29 -1.97 -6.44 -0.13
N MET A 30 -3.19 -5.91 -0.01
CA MET A 30 -3.61 -5.08 1.13
C MET A 30 -3.64 -5.87 2.43
N ALA A 31 -4.13 -7.11 2.41
CA ALA A 31 -4.12 -8.00 3.59
C ALA A 31 -2.69 -8.25 4.07
N PHE A 32 -1.78 -8.58 3.14
CA PHE A 32 -0.36 -8.74 3.46
C PHE A 32 0.28 -7.47 4.04
N LEU A 33 -0.13 -6.28 3.57
CA LEU A 33 0.37 -4.99 4.03
C LEU A 33 -0.31 -4.47 5.30
N TYR A 34 -1.25 -5.20 5.89
CA TYR A 34 -1.98 -4.77 7.07
C TYR A 34 -1.07 -4.43 8.25
N GLU A 35 -0.13 -5.32 8.59
CA GLU A 35 0.80 -5.09 9.70
C GLU A 35 1.69 -3.85 9.48
N PRO A 36 2.34 -3.67 8.31
CA PRO A 36 3.03 -2.43 7.97
C PRO A 36 2.16 -1.17 8.05
N PHE A 37 0.93 -1.21 7.58
CA PHE A 37 0.01 -0.07 7.63
C PHE A 37 -0.42 0.26 9.07
N GLN A 38 -0.61 -0.75 9.92
CA GLN A 38 -0.86 -0.53 11.34
C GLN A 38 0.36 0.05 12.06
N ALA A 39 1.57 -0.42 11.73
CA ALA A 39 2.81 0.16 12.24
C ALA A 39 3.00 1.61 11.81
N PHE A 40 2.58 1.97 10.59
CA PHE A 40 2.55 3.34 10.10
C PHE A 40 1.56 4.20 10.89
N GLN A 41 0.31 3.74 11.04
CA GLN A 41 -0.72 4.43 11.82
C GLN A 41 -0.27 4.70 13.26
N ASN A 42 0.35 3.72 13.92
CA ASN A 42 0.83 3.89 15.28
C ASN A 42 1.92 4.97 15.42
N GLN A 43 2.65 5.27 14.34
CA GLN A 43 3.72 6.27 14.32
C GLN A 43 3.25 7.65 13.85
N THR A 44 2.22 7.72 13.00
CA THR A 44 1.81 8.96 12.32
C THR A 44 0.40 9.43 12.69
N GLY A 45 -0.44 8.52 13.17
CA GLY A 45 -1.88 8.73 13.32
C GLY A 45 -2.67 8.63 12.01
N LEU A 46 -2.00 8.45 10.86
CA LEU A 46 -2.65 8.32 9.56
C LEU A 46 -3.06 6.88 9.29
N VAL A 47 -4.29 6.72 8.84
CA VAL A 47 -4.90 5.43 8.52
C VAL A 47 -4.87 5.25 7.02
N ILE A 48 -4.40 4.10 6.52
CA ILE A 48 -4.45 3.73 5.11
C ILE A 48 -5.46 2.58 4.99
N LEU A 49 -6.57 2.82 4.30
CA LEU A 49 -7.64 1.84 4.12
C LEU A 49 -8.09 1.78 2.65
N PRO A 50 -8.68 0.64 2.23
CA PRO A 50 -9.12 0.47 0.84
C PRO A 50 -10.22 1.43 0.38
N PHE A 51 -10.98 2.01 1.30
CA PHE A 51 -12.18 2.82 1.04
C PHE A 51 -12.05 4.26 1.56
N GLU A 52 -10.85 4.66 2.01
CA GLU A 52 -10.59 6.01 2.50
C GLU A 52 -9.39 6.63 1.78
N ASP A 53 -9.60 7.85 1.29
CA ASP A 53 -8.53 8.64 0.72
C ASP A 53 -7.52 9.03 1.80
N THR A 54 -6.25 8.72 1.55
CA THR A 54 -5.17 9.04 2.49
C THR A 54 -4.08 9.85 1.81
N ARG A 55 -3.66 10.93 2.45
CA ARG A 55 -2.56 11.79 2.00
C ARG A 55 -1.36 11.62 2.91
N VAL A 56 -0.21 11.25 2.35
CA VAL A 56 1.05 11.13 3.08
C VAL A 56 2.03 12.17 2.56
N THR A 57 2.52 13.03 3.46
CA THR A 57 3.39 14.17 3.13
C THR A 57 4.54 14.30 4.15
N GLY A 58 5.57 15.07 3.79
CA GLY A 58 6.64 15.47 4.71
C GLY A 58 7.39 14.29 5.35
N GLU A 59 7.59 14.35 6.67
CA GLU A 59 8.33 13.32 7.42
C GLU A 59 7.62 11.95 7.42
N TYR A 60 6.30 11.90 7.19
CA TYR A 60 5.57 10.65 7.11
C TYR A 60 5.99 9.80 5.91
N LEU A 61 6.40 10.43 4.81
CA LEU A 61 6.95 9.72 3.65
C LEU A 61 8.21 8.91 4.01
N LYS A 62 9.08 9.44 4.88
CA LYS A 62 10.29 8.73 5.32
C LYS A 62 9.96 7.54 6.21
N ILE A 63 8.94 7.68 7.07
CA ILE A 63 8.45 6.58 7.90
C ILE A 63 7.88 5.48 7.00
N PHE A 64 7.07 5.87 6.01
CA PHE A 64 6.47 4.95 5.06
C PHE A 64 7.54 4.22 4.21
N GLU A 65 8.52 4.94 3.65
CA GLU A 65 9.62 4.33 2.89
C GLU A 65 10.36 3.27 3.71
N ARG A 66 10.68 3.57 4.97
CA ARG A 66 11.37 2.61 5.85
C ARG A 66 10.55 1.34 6.05
N LEU A 67 9.25 1.47 6.31
CA LEU A 67 8.36 0.32 6.49
C LEU A 67 8.24 -0.52 5.22
N LEU A 68 8.18 0.12 4.03
CA LEU A 68 8.21 -0.60 2.76
C LEU A 68 9.50 -1.38 2.57
N LEU A 69 10.66 -0.78 2.87
CA LEU A 69 11.96 -1.44 2.77
C LEU A 69 12.11 -2.61 3.75
N GLU A 70 11.55 -2.50 4.95
CA GLU A 70 11.48 -3.61 5.91
C GLU A 70 10.58 -4.74 5.39
N THR A 71 9.42 -4.39 4.84
CA THR A 71 8.47 -5.34 4.24
C THR A 71 9.09 -6.07 3.04
N MET A 72 9.86 -5.38 2.20
CA MET A 72 10.57 -6.00 1.08
C MET A 72 11.49 -7.15 1.54
N ARG A 73 12.19 -6.99 2.67
CA ARG A 73 13.05 -8.05 3.22
C ARG A 73 12.26 -9.27 3.65
N VAL A 74 11.05 -9.07 4.19
CA VAL A 74 10.14 -10.18 4.54
C VAL A 74 9.74 -10.93 3.27
N VAL A 75 9.30 -10.22 2.22
CA VAL A 75 8.93 -10.81 0.93
C VAL A 75 10.11 -11.57 0.28
N GLU A 76 11.33 -11.02 0.33
CA GLU A 76 12.53 -11.68 -0.20
C GLU A 76 12.79 -13.04 0.45
N SER A 77 12.54 -13.16 1.75
CA SER A 77 12.70 -14.40 2.52
C SER A 77 11.51 -15.36 2.42
N SER A 78 10.41 -14.93 1.81
CA SER A 78 9.18 -15.70 1.69
C SER A 78 9.26 -16.74 0.55
N PRO A 79 8.40 -17.78 0.59
CA PRO A 79 8.23 -18.71 -0.53
C PRO A 79 7.89 -17.98 -1.83
N ASN A 80 8.07 -18.65 -2.98
CA ASN A 80 7.71 -18.08 -4.28
C ASN A 80 6.20 -17.76 -4.39
N GLN A 81 5.36 -18.53 -3.69
CA GLN A 81 3.92 -18.35 -3.60
C GLN A 81 3.41 -18.78 -2.22
N TRP A 82 2.39 -18.12 -1.70
CA TRP A 82 1.69 -18.51 -0.47
C TRP A 82 0.24 -18.04 -0.50
N GLU A 83 -0.56 -18.52 0.46
CA GLU A 83 -1.94 -18.09 0.63
C GLU A 83 -2.01 -17.04 1.75
N GLU A 84 -2.66 -15.92 1.46
CA GLU A 84 -2.91 -14.83 2.39
C GLU A 84 -4.39 -14.80 2.73
N PHE A 85 -4.71 -14.81 4.02
CA PHE A 85 -6.08 -14.66 4.47
C PHE A 85 -6.57 -13.24 4.19
N THR A 86 -7.72 -13.10 3.52
CA THR A 86 -8.28 -11.78 3.20
C THR A 86 -9.55 -11.47 3.98
N GLU A 87 -10.50 -12.39 4.05
CA GLU A 87 -11.78 -12.14 4.72
C GLU A 87 -12.52 -13.41 5.13
N LEU A 88 -13.53 -13.26 5.99
CA LEU A 88 -14.50 -14.30 6.30
C LEU A 88 -15.79 -14.05 5.51
N GLN A 89 -16.20 -15.03 4.71
CA GLN A 89 -17.51 -15.01 4.07
C GLN A 89 -18.52 -15.74 4.95
N TYR A 90 -19.58 -15.03 5.34
CA TYR A 90 -20.65 -15.56 6.19
C TYR A 90 -21.88 -15.90 5.33
N HIS A 91 -21.99 -17.11 4.77
CA HIS A 91 -23.29 -17.75 4.42
C HIS A 91 -23.13 -19.09 3.66
N PRO A 92 -23.79 -20.21 4.08
CA PRO A 92 -24.46 -20.52 5.35
C PRO A 92 -23.53 -21.02 6.47
N GLN A 93 -22.21 -21.07 6.22
CA GLN A 93 -21.15 -21.36 7.18
C GLN A 93 -20.04 -20.32 7.01
N GLU A 94 -19.21 -20.14 8.02
CA GLU A 94 -18.00 -19.31 7.91
C GLU A 94 -17.01 -19.99 6.98
N VAL A 95 -16.69 -19.32 5.87
CA VAL A 95 -15.65 -19.75 4.95
C VAL A 95 -14.55 -18.69 4.95
N GLU A 96 -13.35 -19.10 5.32
CA GLU A 96 -12.16 -18.28 5.18
C GLU A 96 -11.80 -18.13 3.69
N ILE A 97 -11.65 -16.89 3.25
CA ILE A 97 -11.22 -16.56 1.90
C ILE A 97 -9.73 -16.28 1.94
N TYR A 98 -9.01 -16.97 1.05
CA TYR A 98 -7.59 -16.84 0.85
C TYR A 98 -7.30 -16.37 -0.56
N THR A 99 -6.29 -15.51 -0.72
CA THR A 99 -5.75 -15.10 -2.00
C THR A 99 -4.33 -15.64 -2.15
N THR A 100 -4.02 -16.21 -3.31
CA THR A 100 -2.64 -16.60 -3.62
C THR A 100 -1.81 -15.36 -3.93
N LEU A 101 -0.71 -15.19 -3.21
CA LEU A 101 0.29 -14.15 -3.46
C LEU A 101 1.51 -14.75 -4.13
N PHE A 102 2.09 -14.00 -5.06
CA PHE A 102 3.33 -14.36 -5.73
C PHE A 102 4.43 -13.39 -5.32
N ARG A 103 5.58 -13.94 -4.91
CA ARG A 103 6.72 -13.14 -4.44
C ARG A 103 7.17 -12.10 -5.47
N SER A 104 7.23 -12.49 -6.75
CA SER A 104 7.65 -11.58 -7.83
C SER A 104 6.72 -10.40 -8.02
N GLU A 105 5.41 -10.62 -7.91
CA GLU A 105 4.39 -9.58 -8.10
C GLU A 105 4.42 -8.60 -6.92
N LEU A 106 4.45 -9.11 -5.69
CA LEU A 106 4.61 -8.27 -4.50
C LEU A 106 5.92 -7.48 -4.51
N GLN A 107 7.03 -8.08 -4.93
CA GLN A 107 8.30 -7.36 -5.08
C GLN A 107 8.17 -6.23 -6.11
N GLN A 108 7.50 -6.46 -7.23
CA GLN A 108 7.26 -5.42 -8.23
C GLN A 108 6.43 -4.26 -7.66
N LYS A 109 5.34 -4.57 -6.94
CA LYS A 109 4.47 -3.57 -6.31
C LYS A 109 5.21 -2.76 -5.24
N LEU A 110 5.93 -3.45 -4.34
CA LEU A 110 6.71 -2.80 -3.28
C LEU A 110 7.82 -1.90 -3.84
N ASN A 111 8.54 -2.35 -4.88
CA ASN A 111 9.51 -1.50 -5.56
C ASN A 111 8.85 -0.25 -6.15
N GLY A 112 7.70 -0.40 -6.82
CA GLY A 112 6.94 0.73 -7.34
C GLY A 112 6.51 1.70 -6.24
N LEU A 113 6.06 1.21 -5.08
CA LEU A 113 5.71 2.06 -3.93
C LEU A 113 6.92 2.79 -3.36
N VAL A 114 8.08 2.14 -3.28
CA VAL A 114 9.32 2.79 -2.84
C VAL A 114 9.74 3.87 -3.82
N GLU A 115 9.68 3.61 -5.12
CA GLU A 115 9.98 4.59 -6.16
C GLU A 115 9.04 5.80 -6.11
N LEU A 116 7.73 5.57 -5.99
CA LEU A 116 6.74 6.62 -5.80
C LEU A 116 7.00 7.43 -4.53
N THR A 117 7.26 6.77 -3.41
CA THR A 117 7.55 7.44 -2.13
C THR A 117 8.81 8.30 -2.23
N ARG A 118 9.86 7.80 -2.87
CA ARG A 118 11.10 8.57 -3.11
C ARG A 118 10.87 9.75 -4.04
N ALA A 119 10.08 9.57 -5.09
CA ALA A 119 9.69 10.67 -5.99
C ALA A 119 8.90 11.75 -5.24
N ALA A 120 7.97 11.35 -4.35
CA ALA A 120 7.25 12.25 -3.48
C ALA A 120 8.18 13.04 -2.56
N ILE A 121 9.13 12.37 -1.90
CA ILE A 121 10.13 13.01 -1.03
C ILE A 121 10.98 14.01 -1.81
N ALA A 122 11.53 13.60 -2.95
CA ALA A 122 12.44 14.41 -3.77
C ALA A 122 11.75 15.65 -4.34
N ALA A 123 10.50 15.50 -4.77
CA ALA A 123 9.71 16.58 -5.37
C ALA A 123 8.87 17.37 -4.34
N GLN A 124 8.93 17.02 -3.05
CA GLN A 124 8.08 17.57 -1.99
C GLN A 124 6.57 17.49 -2.34
N ARG A 125 6.17 16.36 -2.93
CA ARG A 125 4.80 16.07 -3.36
C ARG A 125 4.06 15.22 -2.34
N VAL A 126 2.75 15.08 -2.55
CA VAL A 126 1.88 14.21 -1.76
C VAL A 126 1.87 12.81 -2.38
N LEU A 127 2.07 11.78 -1.56
CA LEU A 127 1.73 10.41 -1.92
C LEU A 127 0.26 10.18 -1.53
N PHE A 128 -0.58 9.93 -2.54
CA PHE A 128 -2.02 9.81 -2.37
C PHE A 128 -2.46 8.36 -2.57
N PHE A 129 -3.30 7.88 -1.65
CA PHE A 129 -3.94 6.57 -1.69
C PHE A 129 -5.43 6.80 -2.00
N TYR A 130 -5.90 6.32 -3.16
CA TYR A 130 -7.27 6.44 -3.66
C TYR A 130 -8.03 5.17 -3.33
N GLY A 131 -8.98 5.28 -2.40
CA GLY A 131 -9.90 4.19 -2.12
C GLY A 131 -11.14 4.25 -3.04
N ASP A 132 -11.57 3.10 -3.56
CA ASP A 132 -12.79 2.95 -4.38
C ASP A 132 -13.71 1.85 -3.81
#